data_AF-A0A7W4BZ41-F1
#
_entry.id   AF-A0A7W4BZ41-F1
#
_cell.length_a   1.000
_cell.length_b   1.000
_cell.length_c   1.000
_cell.angle_alpha   90.00
_cell.angle_beta   90.00
_cell.angle_gamma   90.00
#
_symmetry.space_group_name_H-M   'P 1'
#
loop_
_entity.id
_entity.type
_entity.pdbx_description
1 polymer ?
#
loop_
_entity_poly.entity_id
_entity_poly.type
_entity_poly.pdbx_seq_one_letter_code
_entity_poly.pdbx_strand_id
1 'polypeptide(L)' 'DVTAQVIDIAGNPSATATDTQPVDATMAPAPTVEFSGMGTDGVFNSDEIGSDGTVTATVTLATGTQVG' A
#
# COMPACT_ATOMS: atom_id res chain seq x y z
N ASP A 1 10.40 14.07 13.72
CA ASP A 1 11.67 14.59 14.26
C ASP A 1 11.59 14.61 15.78
N VAL A 2 12.73 14.40 16.43
CA VAL A 2 12.85 14.47 17.90
C VAL A 2 13.88 15.53 18.24
N THR A 3 13.54 16.41 19.18
CA THR A 3 14.43 17.47 19.64
C THR A 3 14.74 17.32 21.12
N ALA A 4 16.00 17.55 21.51
CA ALA A 4 16.44 17.50 22.90
C ALA A 4 17.36 18.69 23.24
N GLN A 5 17.28 19.14 24.49
CA GLN A 5 18.15 20.17 25.08
C GLN A 5 18.45 19.82 26.53
N VAL A 6 19.61 20.23 27.02
CA VAL A 6 19.99 20.14 28.44
C VAL A 6 19.97 21.55 29.02
N ILE A 7 19.40 21.69 30.22
CA ILE A 7 19.38 22.94 30.97
C ILE A 7 20.24 22.73 32.21
N ASP A 8 21.21 23.61 32.46
CA ASP A 8 22.03 23.56 33.66
C ASP A 8 21.25 24.01 34.92
N ILE A 9 21.87 23.91 36.10
CA ILE A 9 21.22 24.32 37.36
C ILE A 9 20.94 25.83 37.44
N ALA A 10 21.63 26.65 36.64
CA ALA A 10 21.43 28.09 36.54
C ALA A 10 20.36 28.47 35.49
N GLY A 11 19.81 27.49 34.76
CA GLY A 11 18.77 27.70 33.75
C GLY A 11 19.29 27.99 32.34
N ASN A 12 20.59 27.84 32.07
CA ASN A 12 21.14 28.07 30.73
C ASN A 12 20.92 26.85 29.83
N PRO A 13 20.27 26.99 28.66
CA PRO A 13 20.08 25.88 27.74
C PRO A 13 21.34 25.63 26.90
N SER A 14 21.58 24.36 26.59
CA SER A 14 22.51 23.95 25.54
C SER A 14 21.97 24.33 24.15
N ALA A 15 22.79 24.10 23.11
CA ALA A 15 22.25 24.02 21.76
C ALA A 15 21.20 22.90 21.66
N THR A 16 20.24 23.05 20.73
CA THR A 16 19.25 22.00 20.43
C THR A 16 19.90 20.90 19.61
N ALA A 17 19.78 19.67 20.08
CA ALA A 17 20.07 18.47 19.29
C ALA A 17 18.78 18.02 18.58
N THR A 18 18.90 17.67 17.31
CA THR A 18 17.79 17.18 16.48
C THR A 18 18.15 15.82 15.92
N ASP A 19 17.25 14.85 16.06
CA ASP A 19 17.30 13.56 15.37
C ASP A 19 16.12 13.44 14.41
N THR A 20 16.42 13.06 13.18
CA THR A 20 15.45 12.87 12.12
C THR A 20 15.64 11.48 11.55
N GLN A 21 14.68 10.61 11.82
CA GLN A 21 14.60 9.29 11.20
C GLN A 21 13.53 9.32 10.11
N PRO A 22 13.86 8.95 8.86
CA PRO A 22 12.86 8.79 7.82
C PRO A 22 11.99 7.56 8.12
N VAL A 23 10.73 7.64 7.73
CA VAL A 23 9.85 6.46 7.65
C VAL A 23 9.83 5.98 6.21
N ASP A 24 9.66 4.66 6.02
CA ASP A 24 9.35 4.15 4.69
C ASP A 24 7.95 4.65 4.28
N ALA A 25 7.94 5.57 3.32
CA ALA A 25 6.72 6.11 2.70
C ALA A 25 6.53 5.57 1.27
N THR A 26 7.30 4.56 0.88
CA THR A 26 7.19 3.94 -0.43
C THR A 26 5.87 3.18 -0.50
N MET A 27 5.07 3.45 -1.52
CA MET A 27 3.81 2.74 -1.70
C MET A 27 4.07 1.27 -1.99
N ALA A 28 3.29 0.39 -1.36
CA ALA A 28 3.29 -1.02 -1.70
C ALA A 28 2.86 -1.21 -3.17
N PRO A 29 3.42 -2.20 -3.89
CA PRO A 29 2.98 -2.52 -5.24
C PRO A 29 1.49 -2.90 -5.28
N ALA A 30 0.72 -2.28 -6.18
CA ALA A 30 -0.70 -2.58 -6.33
C ALA A 30 -0.90 -3.85 -7.19
N PRO A 31 -1.82 -4.77 -6.82
CA PRO A 31 -2.18 -5.89 -7.67
C PRO A 31 -3.02 -5.42 -8.87
N THR A 32 -3.05 -6.23 -9.92
CA THR A 32 -4.00 -6.08 -11.02
C THR A 32 -5.05 -7.18 -10.98
N VAL A 33 -6.25 -6.87 -11.45
CA VAL A 33 -7.38 -7.80 -11.55
C VAL A 33 -7.94 -7.72 -12.96
N GLU A 34 -8.09 -8.87 -13.60
CA GLU A 34 -8.65 -8.99 -14.95
C GLU A 34 -9.75 -10.05 -14.94
N PHE A 35 -10.92 -9.69 -15.47
CA PHE A 35 -12.02 -10.63 -15.64
C PHE A 35 -11.89 -11.37 -16.97
N SER A 36 -12.22 -12.66 -16.98
CA SER A 36 -12.27 -13.48 -18.19
C SER A 36 -13.71 -13.91 -18.50
N GLY A 37 -13.99 -14.23 -19.78
CA GLY A 37 -15.25 -14.87 -20.18
C GLY A 37 -16.36 -13.95 -20.70
N MET A 38 -16.12 -12.65 -20.87
CA MET A 38 -17.08 -11.63 -21.39
C MET A 38 -17.37 -11.73 -22.91
N GLY A 39 -16.83 -12.73 -23.60
CA GLY A 39 -17.00 -12.82 -25.05
C GLY A 39 -16.50 -11.57 -25.81
N THR A 40 -17.10 -11.27 -26.96
CA THR A 40 -16.73 -10.14 -27.84
C THR A 40 -17.63 -8.92 -27.71
N ASP A 41 -18.77 -9.05 -27.06
CA ASP A 41 -19.76 -7.97 -26.91
C ASP A 41 -19.44 -7.04 -25.75
N GLY A 42 -18.51 -7.43 -24.88
CA GLY A 42 -18.03 -6.58 -23.79
C GLY A 42 -19.02 -6.49 -22.63
N VAL A 43 -19.96 -7.42 -22.49
CA VAL A 43 -20.95 -7.44 -21.40
C VAL A 43 -21.23 -8.87 -20.93
N PHE A 44 -21.10 -9.13 -19.62
CA PHE A 44 -21.48 -10.42 -19.05
C PHE A 44 -23.00 -10.65 -19.10
N ASN A 45 -23.40 -11.79 -19.66
CA ASN A 45 -24.79 -12.24 -19.70
C ASN A 45 -24.99 -13.57 -18.94
N SER A 46 -26.23 -14.08 -18.95
CA SER A 46 -26.60 -15.29 -18.21
C SER A 46 -25.86 -16.55 -18.62
N ASP A 47 -25.32 -16.59 -19.84
CA ASP A 47 -24.58 -17.73 -20.37
C ASP A 47 -23.10 -17.70 -19.95
N GLU A 48 -22.60 -16.53 -19.54
CA GLU A 48 -21.20 -16.27 -19.17
C GLU A 48 -21.01 -16.17 -17.65
N ILE A 49 -22.10 -15.97 -16.90
CA ILE A 49 -22.10 -16.02 -15.44
C ILE A 49 -22.16 -17.48 -14.99
N GLY A 50 -21.27 -17.87 -14.09
CA GLY A 50 -21.25 -19.21 -13.52
C GLY A 50 -22.58 -19.57 -12.85
N SER A 51 -22.88 -20.86 -12.72
CA SER A 51 -24.12 -21.32 -12.06
C SER A 51 -24.23 -20.92 -10.59
N ASP A 52 -23.12 -20.48 -9.99
CA ASP A 52 -23.04 -19.91 -8.65
C ASP A 52 -23.28 -18.39 -8.61
N GLY A 53 -23.55 -17.76 -9.76
CA GLY A 53 -23.78 -16.33 -9.89
C GLY A 53 -22.49 -15.50 -9.96
N THR A 54 -21.34 -16.12 -10.24
CA THR A 54 -20.03 -15.43 -10.20
C THR A 54 -19.32 -15.38 -11.55
N VAL A 55 -18.34 -14.49 -11.65
CA VAL A 55 -17.42 -14.36 -12.79
C VAL A 55 -16.00 -14.66 -12.30
N THR A 56 -15.21 -15.33 -13.13
CA THR A 56 -13.81 -15.62 -12.81
C THR A 56 -12.92 -14.41 -13.11
N ALA A 57 -12.04 -14.09 -12.17
CA ALA A 57 -11.02 -13.07 -12.34
C ALA A 57 -9.62 -13.64 -12.01
N THR A 58 -8.63 -13.19 -12.77
CA THR A 58 -7.22 -13.45 -12.47
C THR A 58 -6.67 -12.26 -11.69
N VAL A 59 -6.12 -12.53 -10.51
CA VAL A 59 -5.41 -11.55 -9.69
C VAL A 59 -3.92 -11.74 -9.90
N THR A 60 -3.22 -10.70 -10.33
CA THR A 60 -1.77 -10.72 -10.53
C THR A 60 -1.09 -9.81 -9.52
N LEU A 61 -0.13 -10.36 -8.78
CA LEU A 61 0.69 -9.59 -7.85
C LEU A 61 1.78 -8.85 -8.61
N ALA A 62 1.95 -7.56 -8.31
CA ALA A 62 3.02 -6.79 -8.89
C ALA A 62 4.39 -7.27 -8.39
N THR A 63 5.42 -7.08 -9.22
CA THR A 63 6.81 -7.42 -8.87
C THR A 63 7.22 -6.71 -7.58
N GLY A 64 7.85 -7.43 -6.65
CA GLY A 64 8.27 -6.87 -5.36
C GLY A 64 7.20 -6.94 -4.26
N THR A 65 6.02 -7.51 -4.54
CA THR A 65 5.06 -7.90 -3.49
C THR A 65 5.73 -8.89 -2.53
N GLN A 66 5.60 -8.66 -1.23
CA GLN A 66 6.21 -9.46 -0.17
C GLN A 66 5.15 -9.92 0.83
N VAL A 67 5.39 -11.06 1.49
CA VAL A 67 4.57 -11.53 2.62
C VAL A 67 4.97 -10.73 3.86
N GLY A 68 3.97 -10.28 4.64
CA GLY A 68 4.16 -9.52 5.88
C GLY A 68 4.55 -10.38 7.07
#